data_AF-A0A846DBN5-F1
#
_entry.id   AF-A0A846DBN5-F1
#
_cell.length_a   1.000
_cell.length_b   1.000
_cell.length_c   1.000
_cell.angle_alpha   90.00
_cell.angle_beta   90.00
_cell.angle_gamma   90.00
#
_symmetry.space_group_name_H-M   'P 1'
#
loop_
_entity.id
_entity.type
_entity.pdbx_description
1 polymer ?
#
loop_
_entity_poly.entity_id
_entity_poly.type
_entity_poly.pdbx_seq_one_letter_code
_entity_poly.pdbx_strand_id
1 'polypeptide(L)'
;TKEVVTAIEILSPINKRSGEGRKQYESKRNKVLGSFTHLVEIDLLRKGQPMPVYHSNIETHYRILVSRGDRRPQADLYGFNLPAPIPSFPLPLKSGDTEPLVDLQLLLNNIYDQASYDLLIDYNQEPLPQLSEEDRVWVNTWLTERELRSH
;
A
#
# COMPACT_ATOMS: atom_id res chain seq x y z
N THR A 1 11.02 18.22 22.49
CA THR A 1 11.71 18.01 21.21
C THR A 1 10.69 17.77 20.10
N LYS A 2 10.93 18.22 18.87
CA LYS A 2 10.07 17.92 17.69
C LYS A 2 10.61 16.69 16.97
N GLU A 3 10.61 15.55 17.65
CA GLU A 3 11.07 14.29 17.07
C GLU A 3 9.96 13.61 16.28
N VAL A 4 10.30 13.10 15.10
CA VAL A 4 9.40 12.28 14.29
C VAL A 4 9.33 10.90 14.92
N VAL A 5 8.11 10.47 15.23
CA VAL A 5 7.83 9.15 15.81
C VAL A 5 7.72 8.11 14.69
N THR A 6 6.81 8.36 13.74
CA THR A 6 6.52 7.44 12.64
C THR A 6 6.46 8.21 11.33
N ALA A 7 7.23 7.76 10.36
CA ALA A 7 7.12 8.20 8.97
C ALA A 7 6.15 7.28 8.23
N ILE A 8 5.12 7.86 7.61
CA ILE A 8 4.18 7.15 6.75
C ILE A 8 4.48 7.55 5.30
N GLU A 9 4.82 6.57 4.48
CA GLU A 9 5.16 6.77 3.06
C GLU A 9 4.18 5.98 2.19
N ILE A 10 3.55 6.66 1.24
CA ILE A 10 2.71 6.03 0.21
C ILE A 10 3.52 5.99 -1.08
N LEU A 11 3.74 4.80 -1.63
CA LEU A 11 4.55 4.66 -2.84
C LEU A 11 3.83 5.23 -4.06
N SER A 12 4.61 5.95 -4.87
CA SER A 12 4.22 6.39 -6.20
C SER A 12 4.95 5.58 -7.30
N PRO A 13 4.47 5.58 -8.55
CA PRO A 13 5.09 4.81 -9.62
C PRO A 13 6.57 5.11 -9.83
N ILE A 14 7.03 6.34 -9.58
CA ILE A 14 8.44 6.72 -9.73
C ILE A 14 9.33 6.07 -8.66
N ASN A 15 8.78 5.70 -7.50
CA ASN A 15 9.53 5.03 -6.45
C ASN A 15 9.82 3.56 -6.80
N LYS A 16 8.94 2.89 -7.56
CA LYS A 16 9.10 1.47 -7.92
C LYS A 16 9.83 1.22 -9.23
N ARG A 17 9.71 2.13 -10.21
CA ARG A 17 10.36 2.02 -11.52
C ARG A 17 11.88 2.16 -11.36
N SER A 18 12.65 1.38 -12.11
CA SER A 18 14.11 1.54 -12.14
C SER A 18 14.49 2.96 -12.60
N GLY A 19 15.59 3.47 -12.05
CA GLY A 19 16.09 4.81 -12.37
C GLY A 19 16.22 5.69 -11.12
N GLU A 20 16.33 6.98 -11.36
CA GLU A 20 16.74 7.95 -10.35
C GLU A 20 15.71 8.11 -9.21
N GLY A 21 14.41 8.16 -9.53
CA GLY A 21 13.38 8.29 -8.50
C GLY A 21 13.32 7.13 -7.51
N ARG A 22 13.62 5.91 -7.97
CA ARG A 22 13.76 4.74 -7.07
C ARG A 22 15.00 4.87 -6.19
N LYS A 23 16.16 5.24 -6.74
CA LYS A 23 17.40 5.43 -5.96
C LYS A 23 17.22 6.49 -4.86
N GLN A 24 16.57 7.60 -5.20
CA GLN A 24 16.26 8.67 -4.25
C GLN A 24 15.35 8.16 -3.13
N TYR A 25 14.31 7.41 -3.49
CA TYR A 25 13.41 6.81 -2.52
C TYR A 25 14.12 5.78 -1.62
N GLU A 26 14.91 4.86 -2.18
CA GLU A 26 15.69 3.88 -1.41
C GLU A 26 16.69 4.57 -0.46
N SER A 27 17.31 5.68 -0.90
CA SER A 27 18.16 6.50 -0.02
C SER A 27 17.37 7.11 1.15
N LYS A 28 16.20 7.71 0.88
CA LYS A 28 15.31 8.25 1.92
C LYS A 28 14.85 7.14 2.88
N ARG A 29 14.43 6.00 2.33
CA ARG A 29 13.99 4.82 3.07
C ARG A 29 15.09 4.30 4.00
N ASN A 30 16.33 4.17 3.51
CA ASN A 30 17.47 3.73 4.32
C ASN A 30 17.82 4.73 5.44
N LYS A 31 17.66 6.04 5.23
CA LYS A 31 17.83 7.03 6.30
C LYS A 31 16.81 6.84 7.42
N VAL A 32 15.54 6.57 7.10
CA VAL A 32 14.51 6.29 8.11
C VAL A 32 14.82 4.97 8.84
N LEU A 33 15.13 3.91 8.09
CA LEU A 33 15.46 2.59 8.64
C LEU A 33 16.72 2.61 9.53
N GLY A 34 17.67 3.50 9.25
CA GLY A 34 18.87 3.73 10.06
C GLY A 34 18.67 4.62 11.29
N SER A 35 17.43 5.05 11.58
CA SER A 35 17.08 5.89 12.75
C SER A 35 16.19 5.15 13.74
N PHE A 36 15.79 5.79 14.85
CA PHE A 36 14.76 5.25 15.75
C PHE A 36 13.32 5.51 15.27
N THR A 37 13.14 6.29 14.20
CA THR A 37 11.83 6.57 13.61
C THR A 37 11.20 5.29 13.08
N HIS A 38 9.94 5.01 13.40
CA HIS A 38 9.20 3.90 12.79
C HIS A 38 8.86 4.23 11.32
N LEU A 39 8.77 3.22 10.47
CA LEU A 39 8.37 3.37 9.06
C LEU A 39 7.11 2.56 8.81
N VAL A 40 6.09 3.22 8.26
CA VAL A 40 4.94 2.58 7.61
C VAL A 40 5.03 2.89 6.12
N GLU A 41 5.24 1.86 5.29
CA GLU A 41 5.36 2.01 3.83
C GLU A 41 4.19 1.29 3.15
N ILE A 42 3.34 2.04 2.46
CA ILE A 42 2.10 1.58 1.82
C ILE A 42 2.32 1.53 0.32
N ASP A 43 2.22 0.33 -0.27
CA ASP A 43 2.37 0.06 -1.69
C ASP A 43 1.06 -0.48 -2.27
N LEU A 44 0.33 0.40 -2.95
CA LEU A 44 -0.91 0.06 -3.69
C LEU A 44 -0.67 -0.12 -5.20
N LEU A 45 0.59 -0.33 -5.63
CA LEU A 45 0.96 -0.35 -7.04
C LEU A 45 1.27 -1.76 -7.54
N ARG A 46 0.52 -2.23 -8.55
CA ARG A 46 0.74 -3.55 -9.17
C ARG A 46 1.97 -3.65 -10.07
N LYS A 47 2.49 -2.51 -10.58
CA LYS A 47 3.62 -2.47 -11.53
C LYS A 47 4.91 -1.96 -10.87
N GLY A 48 6.04 -2.47 -11.36
CA GLY A 48 7.37 -2.12 -10.87
C GLY A 48 7.83 -3.07 -9.77
N GLN A 49 9.13 -3.05 -9.49
CA GLN A 49 9.70 -3.95 -8.49
C GLN A 49 9.29 -3.50 -7.08
N PRO A 50 8.85 -4.41 -6.19
CA PRO A 50 8.61 -4.07 -4.80
C PRO A 50 9.85 -3.46 -4.12
N MET A 51 9.63 -2.76 -3.01
CA MET A 51 10.74 -2.34 -2.15
C MET A 51 11.39 -3.55 -1.49
N PRO A 52 12.72 -3.54 -1.29
CA PRO A 52 13.42 -4.69 -0.73
C PRO A 52 13.02 -4.91 0.73
N VAL A 53 12.61 -6.16 1.01
CA VAL A 53 12.39 -6.72 2.34
C VAL A 53 13.18 -8.03 2.38
N TYR A 54 14.28 -8.05 3.13
CA TYR A 54 15.15 -9.22 3.20
C TYR A 54 14.41 -10.42 3.81
N HIS A 55 14.67 -11.61 3.27
CA HIS A 55 14.08 -12.88 3.73
C HIS A 55 12.54 -12.96 3.61
N SER A 56 11.92 -12.13 2.78
CA SER A 56 10.50 -12.23 2.44
C SER A 56 10.32 -12.91 1.08
N ASN A 57 9.68 -14.08 1.07
CA ASN A 57 9.28 -14.79 -0.16
C ASN A 57 7.79 -14.54 -0.51
N ILE A 58 7.16 -13.52 0.09
CA ILE A 58 5.76 -13.20 -0.15
C ILE A 58 5.61 -12.54 -1.53
N GLU A 59 4.92 -13.23 -2.43
CA GLU A 59 4.56 -12.75 -3.76
C GLU A 59 3.15 -12.15 -3.75
N THR A 60 3.08 -10.87 -3.40
CA THR A 60 1.84 -10.08 -3.42
C THR A 60 2.02 -8.78 -4.20
N HIS A 61 0.93 -8.32 -4.80
CA HIS A 61 0.82 -7.08 -5.53
C HIS A 61 0.81 -5.87 -4.63
N TYR A 62 0.03 -5.93 -3.55
CA TYR A 62 -0.15 -4.84 -2.60
C TYR A 62 0.47 -5.18 -1.25
N ARG A 63 1.09 -4.18 -0.63
CA ARG A 63 1.93 -4.38 0.56
C ARG A 63 1.80 -3.21 1.52
N ILE A 64 1.73 -3.51 2.81
CA ILE A 64 1.94 -2.54 3.87
C ILE A 64 3.07 -3.08 4.74
N LEU A 65 4.16 -2.32 4.84
CA LEU A 65 5.30 -2.66 5.69
C LEU A 65 5.27 -1.79 6.94
N VAL A 66 5.25 -2.42 8.11
CA VAL A 66 5.39 -1.75 9.40
C VAL A 66 6.75 -2.13 9.99
N SER A 67 7.72 -1.23 9.91
CA SER A 67 9.07 -1.41 10.47
C SER A 67 9.27 -0.51 11.67
N ARG A 68 9.25 -1.11 12.87
CA ARG A 68 9.38 -0.39 14.13
C ARG A 68 10.85 -0.16 14.45
N GLY A 69 11.25 1.08 14.75
CA GLY A 69 12.66 1.42 14.99
C GLY A 69 13.31 0.66 16.14
N ASP A 70 12.54 0.32 17.16
CA ASP A 70 12.93 -0.45 18.34
C ASP A 70 12.96 -1.98 18.13
N ARG A 71 12.47 -2.48 16.98
CA ARG A 71 12.42 -3.92 16.67
C ARG A 71 13.20 -4.30 15.41
N ARG A 72 14.00 -3.39 14.86
CA ARG A 72 14.82 -3.69 13.67
C ARG A 72 15.89 -4.75 14.00
N PRO A 73 16.24 -5.63 13.04
CA PRO A 73 15.90 -5.59 11.62
C PRO A 73 14.52 -6.17 11.24
N GLN A 74 13.72 -6.65 12.20
CA GLN A 74 12.40 -7.21 11.92
C GLN A 74 11.39 -6.14 11.50
N ALA A 75 10.41 -6.55 10.70
CA ALA A 75 9.28 -5.74 10.27
C ALA A 75 8.08 -6.64 9.99
N ASP A 76 6.88 -6.10 10.16
CA ASP A 76 5.64 -6.78 9.82
C ASP A 76 5.26 -6.42 8.38
N LEU A 77 5.11 -7.42 7.51
CA LEU A 77 4.71 -7.25 6.11
C LEU A 77 3.30 -7.79 5.90
N TYR A 78 2.35 -6.89 5.68
CA TYR A 78 0.97 -7.22 5.33
C TYR A 78 0.84 -7.23 3.81
N GLY A 79 0.94 -8.41 3.21
CA GLY A 79 0.73 -8.62 1.78
C GLY A 79 -0.72 -9.00 1.47
N PHE A 80 -1.28 -8.45 0.40
CA PHE A 80 -2.64 -8.79 -0.06
C PHE A 80 -2.78 -8.62 -1.57
N ASN A 81 -3.79 -9.29 -2.13
CA ASN A 81 -4.16 -9.28 -3.55
C ASN A 81 -5.70 -9.18 -3.64
N LEU A 82 -6.23 -8.91 -4.84
CA LEU A 82 -7.65 -9.11 -5.06
C LEU A 82 -8.01 -10.60 -4.88
N PRO A 83 -9.24 -10.91 -4.45
CA PRO A 83 -10.32 -9.99 -4.05
C PRO A 83 -10.27 -9.58 -2.57
N ALA A 84 -9.18 -9.87 -1.85
CA ALA A 84 -9.10 -9.63 -0.41
C ALA A 84 -9.16 -8.13 -0.06
N PRO A 85 -9.84 -7.75 1.04
CA PRO A 85 -9.84 -6.36 1.50
C PRO A 85 -8.44 -5.93 1.95
N ILE A 86 -8.20 -4.61 1.99
CA ILE A 86 -6.95 -4.06 2.53
C ILE A 86 -6.86 -4.43 4.03
N PRO A 87 -5.79 -5.11 4.48
CA PRO A 87 -5.64 -5.48 5.89
C PRO A 87 -5.43 -4.24 6.75
N SER A 88 -6.05 -4.24 7.93
CA SER A 88 -5.76 -3.24 8.95
C SER A 88 -4.40 -3.50 9.59
N PHE A 89 -3.71 -2.44 10.01
CA PHE A 89 -2.37 -2.53 10.60
C PHE A 89 -2.21 -1.56 11.77
N PRO A 90 -1.40 -1.90 12.79
CA PRO A 90 -1.13 -0.98 13.89
C PRO A 90 -0.23 0.17 13.40
N LEU A 91 -0.57 1.41 13.78
CA LEU A 91 0.31 2.55 13.59
C LEU A 91 1.25 2.68 14.79
N PRO A 92 2.57 2.43 14.63
CA PRO A 92 3.50 2.58 15.73
C PRO A 92 3.48 4.01 16.27
N LEU A 93 3.51 4.16 17.59
CA LEU A 93 3.63 5.44 18.29
C LEU A 93 4.81 5.37 19.26
N LYS A 94 4.95 6.35 20.16
CA LYS A 94 6.01 6.30 21.17
C LYS A 94 5.77 5.13 22.12
N SER A 95 6.86 4.61 22.68
CA SER A 95 6.77 3.55 23.69
C SER A 95 5.85 3.97 24.84
N GLY A 96 4.89 3.10 25.17
CA GLY A 96 3.87 3.34 26.19
C GLY A 96 2.55 3.91 25.66
N ASP A 97 2.52 4.45 24.43
CA ASP A 97 1.28 4.91 23.81
C ASP A 97 0.47 3.73 23.26
N THR A 98 -0.86 3.85 23.28
CA THR A 98 -1.73 2.86 22.64
C THR A 98 -1.74 3.09 21.14
N GLU A 99 -1.28 2.09 20.39
CA GLU A 99 -1.23 2.14 18.94
C GLU A 99 -2.63 1.99 18.33
N PRO A 100 -3.11 2.95 17.53
CA PRO A 100 -4.37 2.80 16.84
C PRO A 100 -4.21 1.77 15.71
N LEU A 101 -5.27 0.98 15.51
CA LEU A 101 -5.39 0.15 14.32
C LEU A 101 -5.89 1.02 13.15
N VAL A 102 -5.10 1.11 12.09
CA VAL A 102 -5.45 1.87 10.89
C VAL A 102 -6.25 0.99 9.95
N ASP A 103 -7.50 1.38 9.71
CA ASP A 103 -8.37 0.80 8.67
C ASP A 103 -8.23 1.60 7.37
N LEU A 104 -7.23 1.24 6.57
CA LEU A 104 -6.98 1.90 5.28
C LEU A 104 -8.10 1.62 4.25
N GLN A 105 -8.80 0.49 4.36
CA GLN A 105 -9.94 0.17 3.49
C GLN A 105 -11.06 1.20 3.70
N LEU A 106 -11.44 1.46 4.95
CA LEU A 106 -12.47 2.44 5.27
C LEU A 106 -12.08 3.86 4.83
N LEU A 107 -10.82 4.25 5.06
CA LEU A 107 -10.32 5.57 4.63
C LEU A 107 -10.39 5.73 3.10
N LEU A 108 -9.99 4.71 2.35
CA LEU A 108 -10.03 4.74 0.89
C LEU A 108 -11.47 4.81 0.37
N ASN A 109 -12.39 4.02 0.94
CA ASN A 109 -13.80 4.03 0.58
C ASN A 109 -14.43 5.41 0.82
N ASN A 110 -14.16 6.01 1.98
CA ASN A 110 -14.69 7.34 2.30
C ASN A 110 -14.21 8.42 1.33
N ILE A 111 -12.93 8.40 0.96
CA ILE A 111 -12.39 9.32 -0.05
C ILE A 111 -13.05 9.08 -1.40
N TYR A 112 -13.26 7.81 -1.75
CA TYR A 112 -13.90 7.43 -3.00
C TYR A 112 -15.32 7.96 -3.12
N ASP A 113 -16.12 7.78 -2.08
CA ASP A 113 -17.50 8.24 -2.03
C ASP A 113 -17.59 9.77 -2.01
N GLN A 114 -16.74 10.44 -1.20
CA GLN A 114 -16.73 11.90 -1.08
C GLN A 114 -16.30 12.61 -2.37
N ALA A 115 -15.39 12.00 -3.13
CA ALA A 115 -14.92 12.54 -4.41
C ALA A 115 -15.81 12.12 -5.60
N SER A 116 -16.81 11.26 -5.37
CA SER A 116 -17.66 10.65 -6.40
C SER A 116 -16.83 10.08 -7.56
N TYR A 117 -15.80 9.29 -7.22
CA TYR A 117 -14.91 8.72 -8.23
C TYR A 117 -15.64 7.75 -9.18
N ASP A 118 -16.79 7.22 -8.77
CA ASP A 118 -17.69 6.45 -9.63
C ASP A 118 -18.10 7.20 -10.90
N LEU A 119 -18.21 8.53 -10.83
CA LEU A 119 -18.55 9.38 -11.97
C LEU A 119 -17.33 9.76 -12.82
N LEU A 120 -16.12 9.60 -12.29
CA LEU A 120 -14.86 10.03 -12.93
C LEU A 120 -14.11 8.86 -13.58
N ILE A 121 -14.30 7.66 -13.08
CA ILE A 121 -13.62 6.46 -13.55
C ILE A 121 -14.52 5.76 -14.59
N ASP A 122 -14.00 5.61 -15.81
CA ASP A 122 -14.66 4.78 -16.81
C ASP A 122 -14.44 3.30 -16.51
N TYR A 123 -15.40 2.72 -15.79
CA TYR A 123 -15.40 1.32 -15.43
C TYR A 123 -15.56 0.37 -16.62
N ASN A 124 -15.79 0.83 -17.86
CA ASN A 124 -15.76 -0.06 -19.03
C ASN A 124 -14.34 -0.31 -19.54
N GLN A 125 -13.35 0.46 -19.11
CA GLN A 125 -11.96 0.26 -19.49
C GLN A 125 -11.28 -0.76 -18.58
N GLU A 126 -10.44 -1.61 -19.18
CA GLU A 126 -9.59 -2.51 -18.41
C GLU A 126 -8.54 -1.70 -17.61
N PRO A 127 -8.34 -2.01 -16.32
CA PRO A 127 -7.40 -1.25 -15.52
C PRO A 127 -5.96 -1.47 -16.00
N LEU A 128 -5.14 -0.44 -15.82
CA LEU A 128 -3.70 -0.50 -16.10
C LEU A 128 -2.92 -0.50 -14.78
N PRO A 129 -1.98 -1.44 -14.55
CA PRO A 129 -1.62 -2.57 -15.42
C PRO A 129 -2.74 -3.62 -15.53
N GLN A 130 -2.66 -4.49 -16.54
CA GLN A 130 -3.64 -5.58 -16.73
C GLN A 130 -3.71 -6.48 -15.48
N LEU A 131 -4.92 -6.98 -15.21
CA LEU A 131 -5.17 -7.94 -14.14
C LEU A 131 -4.76 -9.36 -14.57
N SER A 132 -4.58 -10.25 -13.60
CA SER A 132 -4.57 -11.68 -13.87
C SER A 132 -5.93 -12.10 -14.44
N GLU A 133 -6.00 -13.25 -15.12
CA GLU A 133 -7.28 -13.72 -15.66
C GLU A 133 -8.32 -13.98 -14.56
N GLU A 134 -7.88 -14.55 -13.43
CA GLU A 134 -8.74 -14.80 -12.27
C GLU A 134 -9.30 -13.48 -11.70
N ASP A 135 -8.44 -12.50 -11.45
CA ASP A 135 -8.86 -11.20 -10.93
C ASP A 135 -9.77 -10.46 -11.93
N ARG A 136 -9.50 -10.59 -13.23
CA ARG A 136 -10.30 -9.96 -14.29
C ARG A 136 -11.71 -10.52 -14.32
N VAL A 137 -11.87 -11.84 -14.20
CA VAL A 137 -13.19 -12.50 -14.12
C VAL A 137 -13.94 -12.02 -12.87
N TRP A 138 -13.26 -11.97 -11.73
CA TRP A 138 -13.86 -11.48 -10.49
C TRP A 138 -14.30 -10.00 -10.58
N VAL A 139 -13.40 -9.12 -11.04
CA VAL A 139 -13.69 -7.68 -11.20
C VAL A 139 -14.85 -7.47 -12.18
N ASN A 140 -14.89 -8.18 -13.31
CA ASN A 140 -15.98 -8.07 -14.27
C ASN A 140 -17.33 -8.45 -13.65
N THR A 141 -17.36 -9.58 -12.94
CA THR A 141 -18.58 -10.05 -12.26
C THR A 141 -19.06 -9.00 -11.27
N TRP A 142 -18.16 -8.50 -10.42
CA TRP A 142 -18.49 -7.52 -9.39
C TRP A 142 -18.95 -6.17 -9.97
N LEU A 143 -18.28 -5.66 -11.02
CA LEU A 143 -18.65 -4.38 -11.64
C LEU A 143 -19.99 -4.47 -12.38
N THR A 144 -20.29 -5.59 -13.02
CA THR A 144 -21.57 -5.81 -13.71
C THR A 144 -22.72 -5.95 -12.70
N GLU A 145 -22.54 -6.68 -11.60
CA GLU A 145 -23.54 -6.76 -10.52
C GLU A 145 -23.84 -5.39 -9.88
N ARG A 146 -22.88 -4.47 -9.95
CA ARG A 146 -22.98 -3.09 -9.46
C ARG A 146 -23.47 -2.09 -10.51
N GLU A 147 -23.79 -2.56 -11.72
CA GLU A 147 -24.22 -1.72 -12.86
C GLU A 147 -23.18 -0.65 -13.27
N LEU A 148 -21.90 -0.87 -12.93
CA LEU A 148 -20.79 0.05 -13.26
C LEU A 148 -20.13 -0.28 -14.61
N ARG A 149 -20.21 -1.54 -15.06
CA ARG A 149 -19.66 -2.02 -16.34
C ARG A 149 -20.75 -2.72 -17.12
N SER A 150 -20.89 -2.39 -18.40
CA SER A 150 -21.81 -3.09 -19.29
C SER A 150 -21.34 -4.53 -19.56
N HIS A 151 -22.30 -5.43 -19.84
CA HIS A 151 -22.02 -6.80 -20.28
C HIS A 151 -21.21 -6.86 -21.57
#